data_AF-B4QF13-F1
#
_entry.id   AF-B4QF13-F1
#
_cell.length_a   1.000
_cell.length_b   1.000
_cell.length_c   1.000
_cell.angle_alpha   90.00
_cell.angle_beta   90.00
_cell.angle_gamma   90.00
#
_symmetry.space_group_name_H-M   'P 1'
#
loop_
_entity.id
_entity.type
_entity.pdbx_description
1 polymer ?
#
loop_
_entity_poly.entity_id
_entity_poly.type
_entity_poly.pdbx_seq_one_letter_code
_entity_poly.pdbx_strand_id
1 'polypeptide(L)'
;MAPLPLCLLPLVVATGFGHAYEAPEAQVRVFYPRGFEVSIPDAEGISLFAFHGKLNEEFDGLEAGQWSRDIPKAKRGRWTFRDHRTQLNYGDTLYFWTFVVNNGLGYRQDEGAHVVTSYDNQHI
;
A
#
# COMPACT_ATOMS: atom_id res chain seq x y z
N MET A 1 8.56 -22.09 66.80
CA MET A 1 8.51 -20.77 66.14
C MET A 1 9.03 -20.95 64.73
N ALA A 2 8.17 -20.87 63.72
CA ALA A 2 8.53 -21.07 62.31
C ALA A 2 8.67 -19.71 61.61
N PRO A 3 9.69 -19.47 60.78
CA PRO A 3 9.67 -18.35 59.85
C PRO A 3 9.07 -18.81 58.51
N LEU A 4 8.06 -18.07 58.01
CA LEU A 4 7.60 -18.18 56.63
C LEU A 4 8.70 -17.65 55.68
N PRO A 5 9.05 -18.34 54.58
CA PRO A 5 9.75 -17.70 53.49
C PRO A 5 8.74 -17.05 52.54
N LEU A 6 8.93 -15.75 52.41
CA LEU A 6 8.41 -14.82 51.43
C LEU A 6 8.22 -15.47 50.04
N CYS A 7 6.97 -15.61 49.58
CA CYS A 7 6.67 -15.96 48.19
C CYS A 7 7.19 -14.84 47.26
N LEU A 8 8.25 -15.13 46.52
CA LEU A 8 8.62 -14.34 45.34
C LEU A 8 7.57 -14.59 44.24
N LEU A 9 6.67 -13.62 44.04
CA LEU A 9 5.83 -13.57 42.85
C LEU A 9 6.70 -13.17 41.66
N PRO A 10 6.80 -13.98 40.59
CA PRO A 10 7.49 -13.56 39.39
C PRO A 10 6.69 -12.45 38.71
N LEU A 11 7.32 -11.27 38.55
CA LEU A 11 6.79 -10.18 37.74
C LEU A 11 6.79 -10.64 36.27
N VAL A 12 5.63 -11.11 35.80
CA VAL A 12 5.43 -11.43 34.39
C VAL A 12 5.38 -10.10 33.63
N VAL A 13 6.51 -9.69 33.06
CA VAL A 13 6.56 -8.59 32.09
C VAL A 13 5.96 -9.12 30.79
N ALA A 14 4.72 -8.72 30.50
CA ALA A 14 4.09 -8.97 29.21
C ALA A 14 4.80 -8.11 28.16
N THR A 15 5.73 -8.70 27.41
CA THR A 15 6.30 -8.08 26.22
C THR A 15 5.21 -8.04 25.14
N GLY A 16 4.54 -6.90 25.00
CA GLY A 16 3.65 -6.66 23.87
C GLY A 16 4.47 -6.56 22.60
N PHE A 17 4.31 -7.52 21.69
CA PHE A 17 4.82 -7.39 20.33
C PHE A 17 3.98 -6.32 19.61
N GLY A 18 4.45 -5.08 19.62
CA GLY A 18 3.94 -4.06 18.72
C GLY A 18 4.49 -4.35 17.32
N HIS A 19 3.64 -4.82 16.41
CA HIS A 19 4.02 -4.87 14.99
C HIS A 19 4.21 -3.44 14.51
N ALA A 20 5.39 -3.14 13.97
CA ALA A 20 5.64 -1.87 13.28
C ALA A 20 4.70 -1.79 12.06
N TYR A 21 4.25 -0.59 11.72
CA TYR A 21 3.42 -0.38 10.55
C TYR A 21 4.22 -0.72 9.27
N GLU A 22 3.59 -1.41 8.35
CA GLU A 22 4.10 -1.68 7.00
C GLU A 22 3.12 -1.10 5.97
N ALA A 23 3.65 -0.58 4.86
CA ALA A 23 2.78 -0.10 3.80
C ALA A 23 2.02 -1.29 3.18
N PRO A 24 0.69 -1.18 3.01
CA PRO A 24 -0.08 -2.24 2.38
C PRO A 24 0.30 -2.40 0.91
N GLU A 25 0.28 -3.64 0.42
CA GLU A 25 0.40 -3.91 -1.02
C GLU A 25 -0.76 -3.25 -1.78
N ALA A 26 -0.42 -2.56 -2.86
CA ALA A 26 -1.39 -1.88 -3.70
C ALA A 26 -2.13 -2.85 -4.62
N GLN A 27 -3.45 -2.71 -4.69
CA GLN A 27 -4.29 -3.40 -5.64
C GLN A 27 -4.34 -2.60 -6.95
N VAL A 28 -4.00 -3.25 -8.06
CA VAL A 28 -4.17 -2.72 -9.42
C VAL A 28 -5.44 -3.29 -10.03
N ARG A 29 -6.29 -2.43 -10.60
CA ARG A 29 -7.48 -2.79 -11.36
C ARG A 29 -7.39 -2.15 -12.74
N VAL A 30 -7.51 -2.94 -13.80
CA VAL A 30 -7.39 -2.47 -15.18
C VAL A 30 -8.76 -2.52 -15.85
N PHE A 31 -9.14 -1.48 -16.59
CA PHE A 31 -10.47 -1.34 -17.17
C PHE A 31 -10.44 -1.33 -18.69
N TYR A 32 -11.49 -1.88 -19.31
CA TYR A 32 -11.70 -1.80 -20.75
C TYR A 32 -12.71 -0.67 -21.09
N PRO A 33 -12.53 0.09 -22.18
CA PRO A 33 -11.42 0.03 -23.15
C PRO A 33 -10.14 0.75 -22.71
N ARG A 34 -10.18 1.45 -21.57
CA ARG A 34 -9.04 2.20 -21.03
C ARG A 34 -9.26 2.55 -19.57
N GLY A 35 -8.17 2.93 -18.93
CA GLY A 35 -8.09 3.37 -17.55
C GLY A 35 -7.66 2.26 -16.61
N PHE A 36 -7.12 2.66 -15.47
CA PHE A 36 -6.77 1.77 -14.37
C PHE A 36 -6.85 2.51 -13.04
N GLU A 37 -6.98 1.74 -11.96
CA GLU A 37 -6.92 2.21 -10.58
C GLU A 37 -5.76 1.50 -9.88
N VAL A 38 -5.06 2.24 -9.03
CA VAL A 38 -4.12 1.67 -8.04
C VAL A 38 -4.57 2.15 -6.67
N SER A 39 -4.77 1.22 -5.74
CA SER A 39 -5.36 1.57 -4.45
C SER A 39 -4.88 0.72 -3.30
N ILE A 40 -4.89 1.32 -2.11
CA ILE A 40 -4.67 0.65 -0.83
C ILE A 40 -5.90 0.81 0.06
N PRO A 41 -6.16 -0.13 1.00
CA PRO A 41 -7.17 0.09 2.02
C PRO A 41 -6.82 1.31 2.88
N ASP A 42 -7.84 2.04 3.31
CA ASP A 42 -7.69 3.05 4.35
C ASP A 42 -7.48 2.38 5.72
N ALA A 43 -6.72 3.03 6.59
CA ALA A 43 -6.47 2.57 7.95
C ALA A 43 -6.20 3.77 8.87
N GLU A 44 -6.38 3.56 10.16
CA GLU A 44 -6.13 4.60 11.15
C GLU A 44 -4.69 5.14 11.05
N GLY A 45 -4.57 6.47 11.11
CA GLY A 45 -3.29 7.18 11.04
C GLY A 45 -2.79 7.47 9.62
N ILE A 46 -3.37 6.88 8.57
CA ILE A 46 -2.98 7.25 7.20
C ILE A 46 -3.45 8.67 6.90
N SER A 47 -2.54 9.49 6.40
CA SER A 47 -2.77 10.91 6.07
C SER A 47 -2.43 11.25 4.62
N LEU A 48 -1.67 10.40 3.94
CA LEU A 48 -1.31 10.56 2.53
C LEU A 48 -0.99 9.20 1.91
N PHE A 49 -1.39 9.04 0.65
CA PHE A 49 -0.94 7.98 -0.24
C PHE A 49 -0.35 8.62 -1.50
N ALA A 50 0.80 8.16 -1.96
CA ALA A 50 1.37 8.55 -3.25
C ALA A 50 1.59 7.32 -4.11
N PHE A 51 1.34 7.47 -5.40
CA PHE A 51 1.55 6.46 -6.42
C PHE A 51 2.56 6.95 -7.46
N HIS A 52 3.55 6.12 -7.74
CA HIS A 52 4.58 6.33 -8.75
C HIS A 52 4.63 5.11 -9.66
N GLY A 53 4.43 5.29 -10.97
CA GLY A 53 4.33 4.17 -11.90
C GLY A 53 4.97 4.42 -13.27
N LYS A 54 5.38 3.34 -13.94
CA LYS A 54 5.88 3.29 -15.32
C LYS A 54 5.24 2.09 -16.03
N LEU A 55 4.95 2.25 -17.32
CA LEU A 55 4.47 1.17 -18.18
C LEU A 55 5.62 0.54 -18.96
N ASN A 56 5.79 -0.77 -18.82
CA ASN A 56 6.79 -1.59 -19.53
C ASN A 56 8.24 -1.11 -19.34
N GLU A 57 8.53 -0.44 -18.24
CA GLU A 57 9.85 0.08 -17.89
C GLU A 57 10.03 -0.02 -16.37
N GLU A 58 11.13 -0.65 -15.94
CA GLU A 58 11.50 -0.75 -14.53
C GLU A 58 11.97 0.60 -13.96
N PHE A 59 11.98 0.70 -12.64
CA PHE A 59 12.50 1.87 -11.93
C PHE A 59 13.98 1.70 -11.60
N ASP A 60 14.75 2.78 -11.70
CA ASP A 60 16.06 2.91 -11.06
C ASP A 60 15.91 3.69 -9.74
N GLY A 61 15.59 2.97 -8.66
CA GLY A 61 15.32 3.56 -7.35
C GLY A 61 13.96 4.28 -7.28
N LEU A 62 13.93 5.44 -6.62
CA LEU A 62 12.69 6.18 -6.30
C LEU A 62 12.42 7.33 -7.27
N GLU A 63 12.52 7.06 -8.57
CA GLU A 63 12.17 8.04 -9.61
C GLU A 63 10.68 8.42 -9.54
N ALA A 64 10.33 9.58 -10.09
CA ALA A 64 8.94 10.01 -10.15
C ALA A 64 8.07 9.06 -11.00
N GLY A 65 8.59 8.53 -12.10
CA GLY A 65 7.84 7.71 -13.06
C GLY A 65 6.96 8.52 -14.01
N GLN A 66 6.23 7.82 -14.88
CA GLN A 66 5.27 8.39 -15.83
C GLN A 66 4.02 8.92 -15.11
N TRP A 67 3.56 8.18 -14.11
CA TRP A 67 2.55 8.64 -13.16
C TRP A 67 3.24 8.96 -11.85
N SER A 68 2.97 10.14 -11.31
CA SER A 68 3.47 10.60 -10.01
C SER A 68 2.45 11.52 -9.38
N ARG A 69 1.71 11.00 -8.39
CA ARG A 69 0.58 11.72 -7.78
C ARG A 69 0.41 11.40 -6.31
N ASP A 70 0.16 12.48 -5.56
CA ASP A 70 -0.34 12.41 -4.19
C ASP A 70 -1.87 12.34 -4.17
N ILE A 71 -2.38 11.49 -3.29
CA ILE A 71 -3.79 11.30 -2.99
C ILE A 71 -3.95 11.74 -1.53
N PRO A 72 -4.47 12.96 -1.27
CA PRO A 72 -4.49 13.52 0.09
C PRO A 72 -5.71 13.09 0.92
N LYS A 73 -6.61 12.27 0.34
CA LYS A 73 -7.83 11.84 1.02
C LYS A 73 -8.36 10.51 0.50
N ALA A 74 -8.64 9.60 1.43
CA ALA A 74 -9.39 8.38 1.15
C ALA A 74 -10.85 8.65 0.76
N LYS A 75 -11.39 7.79 -0.09
CA LYS A 75 -12.82 7.77 -0.46
C LYS A 75 -13.31 6.33 -0.37
N ARG A 76 -14.45 6.14 0.32
CA ARG A 76 -15.09 4.82 0.45
C ARG A 76 -14.12 3.74 0.99
N GLY A 77 -13.34 4.10 2.02
CA GLY A 77 -12.43 3.19 2.71
C GLY A 77 -11.15 2.83 1.93
N ARG A 78 -10.81 3.59 0.88
CA ARG A 78 -9.60 3.35 0.08
C ARG A 78 -8.90 4.66 -0.31
N TRP A 79 -7.59 4.61 -0.44
CA TRP A 79 -6.79 5.62 -1.12
C TRP A 79 -6.57 5.17 -2.56
N THR A 80 -6.94 5.99 -3.53
CA THR A 80 -7.02 5.55 -4.93
C THR A 80 -6.42 6.57 -5.88
N PHE A 81 -5.37 6.17 -6.58
CA PHE A 81 -4.96 6.77 -7.84
C PHE A 81 -5.87 6.24 -8.95
N ARG A 82 -6.28 7.11 -9.88
CA ARG A 82 -7.09 6.71 -11.04
C ARG A 82 -6.65 7.43 -12.31
N ASP A 83 -6.40 6.65 -13.35
CA ASP A 83 -6.22 7.10 -14.73
C ASP A 83 -7.44 6.65 -15.55
N HIS A 84 -8.00 7.55 -16.37
CA HIS A 84 -9.17 7.29 -17.22
C HIS A 84 -8.86 7.22 -18.72
N ARG A 85 -7.60 7.42 -19.10
CA ARG A 85 -7.15 7.67 -20.46
C ARG A 85 -6.25 6.57 -20.98
N THR A 86 -5.36 6.05 -20.13
CA THR A 86 -4.36 5.07 -20.55
C THR A 86 -5.01 3.75 -20.95
N GLN A 87 -4.76 3.31 -22.19
CA GLN A 87 -5.15 1.99 -22.64
C GLN A 87 -4.01 1.02 -22.33
N LEU A 88 -4.28 0.06 -21.44
CA LEU A 88 -3.37 -1.03 -21.11
C LEU A 88 -3.80 -2.27 -21.88
N ASN A 89 -2.85 -2.99 -22.47
CA ASN A 89 -3.08 -4.19 -23.25
C ASN A 89 -2.67 -5.45 -22.48
N TYR A 90 -3.17 -6.61 -22.90
CA TYR A 90 -2.70 -7.88 -22.34
C TYR A 90 -1.18 -8.03 -22.52
N GLY A 91 -0.51 -8.42 -21.44
CA GLY A 91 0.94 -8.59 -21.40
C GLY A 91 1.74 -7.32 -21.05
N ASP A 92 1.10 -6.14 -21.06
CA ASP A 92 1.73 -4.95 -20.49
C ASP A 92 2.01 -5.16 -19.00
N THR A 93 3.11 -4.59 -18.51
CA THR A 93 3.49 -4.62 -17.10
C THR A 93 3.53 -3.20 -16.55
N LEU A 94 2.74 -2.95 -15.51
CA LEU A 94 2.81 -1.74 -14.72
C LEU A 94 3.82 -1.95 -13.59
N TYR A 95 4.98 -1.29 -13.69
CA TYR A 95 5.96 -1.22 -12.60
C TYR A 95 5.65 -0.01 -11.73
N PHE A 96 5.79 -0.12 -10.41
CA PHE A 96 5.44 0.96 -9.49
C PHE A 96 6.10 0.83 -8.13
N TRP A 97 6.11 1.95 -7.41
CA TRP A 97 6.28 1.99 -5.97
C TRP A 97 5.21 2.91 -5.36
N THR A 98 4.89 2.68 -4.09
CA THR A 98 3.91 3.51 -3.38
C THR A 98 4.49 4.07 -2.10
N PHE A 99 3.95 5.19 -1.64
CA PHE A 99 4.33 5.81 -0.37
C PHE A 99 3.09 6.12 0.46
N VAL A 100 3.17 5.87 1.75
CA VAL A 100 2.10 6.10 2.72
C VAL A 100 2.66 6.89 3.89
N VAL A 101 1.98 7.97 4.26
CA VAL A 101 2.24 8.65 5.53
C VAL A 101 1.28 8.12 6.57
N ASN A 102 1.77 7.30 7.51
CA ASN A 102 1.02 6.81 8.66
C ASN A 102 1.57 7.45 9.95
N ASN A 103 0.72 8.16 10.69
CA ASN A 103 1.07 8.84 11.95
C ASN A 103 2.31 9.75 11.82
N GLY A 104 2.43 10.43 10.68
CA GLY A 104 3.54 11.35 10.37
C GLY A 104 4.83 10.68 9.87
N LEU A 105 4.87 9.34 9.79
CA LEU A 105 6.02 8.58 9.29
C LEU A 105 5.73 8.01 7.90
N GLY A 106 6.75 7.99 7.06
CA GLY A 106 6.67 7.50 5.69
C GLY A 106 7.02 6.02 5.56
N TYR A 107 6.19 5.27 4.83
CA TYR A 107 6.36 3.85 4.54
C TYR A 107 6.15 3.61 3.04
N ARG A 108 6.77 2.56 2.50
CA ARG A 108 6.68 2.26 1.06
C ARG A 108 6.37 0.81 0.79
N GLN A 109 5.70 0.60 -0.34
CA GLN A 109 5.83 -0.63 -1.10
C GLN A 109 6.81 -0.34 -2.24
N ASP A 110 7.97 -0.98 -2.20
CA ASP A 110 8.97 -0.93 -3.26
C ASP A 110 8.78 -2.13 -4.23
N GLU A 111 9.35 -2.05 -5.44
CA GLU A 111 9.39 -3.15 -6.45
C GLU A 111 8.01 -3.74 -6.85
N GLY A 112 6.95 -2.94 -6.84
CA GLY A 112 5.63 -3.35 -7.32
C GLY A 112 5.62 -3.62 -8.82
N ALA A 113 5.03 -4.74 -9.24
CA ALA A 113 4.82 -5.09 -10.64
C ALA A 113 3.47 -5.76 -10.86
N HIS A 114 2.73 -5.33 -11.88
CA HIS A 114 1.44 -5.92 -12.25
C HIS A 114 1.36 -6.17 -13.76
N VAL A 115 1.30 -7.44 -14.15
CA VAL A 115 1.08 -7.87 -15.53
C VAL A 115 -0.41 -7.88 -15.84
N VAL A 116 -0.81 -7.20 -16.92
CA VAL A 116 -2.20 -7.13 -17.37
C VAL A 116 -2.61 -8.47 -17.96
N THR A 117 -3.42 -9.21 -17.19
CA THR A 117 -3.94 -10.53 -17.57
C THR A 117 -5.46 -10.59 -17.64
N SER A 118 -6.15 -9.53 -17.20
CA SER A 118 -7.61 -9.41 -17.23
C SER A 118 -8.06 -7.94 -17.14
N TYR A 119 -9.32 -7.68 -17.50
CA TYR A 119 -9.99 -6.41 -17.27
C TYR A 119 -11.11 -6.57 -16.25
N ASP A 120 -11.19 -5.65 -15.29
CA ASP A 120 -12.21 -5.57 -14.26
C ASP A 120 -13.39 -4.73 -14.76
N ASN A 121 -14.09 -5.24 -15.77
CA ASN A 121 -15.30 -4.58 -16.26
C ASN A 121 -16.37 -4.69 -15.17
N GLN A 122 -16.73 -3.55 -14.56
CA GLN A 122 -17.90 -3.48 -13.71
C GLN A 122 -19.09 -3.95 -14.56
N HIS A 123 -19.75 -5.04 -14.15
CA HIS A 123 -21.04 -5.43 -14.69
C HIS A 123 -21.97 -4.21 -14.62
N ILE A 124 -22.23 -3.59 -15.77
CA ILE A 124 -23.38 -2.73 -16.00
C ILE A 124 -24.46 -3.61 -16.60
#